data_AF-A0A545ARZ7-F1
#
_entry.id   AF-A0A545ARZ7-F1
#
_cell.length_a   1.000
_cell.length_b   1.000
_cell.length_c   1.000
_cell.angle_alpha   90.00
_cell.angle_beta   90.00
_cell.angle_gamma   90.00
#
_symmetry.space_group_name_H-M   'P 1'
#
loop_
_entity.id
_entity.type
_entity.pdbx_description
1 polymer ?
#
loop_
_entity_poly.entity_id
_entity_poly.type
_entity_poly.pdbx_seq_one_letter_code
_entity_poly.pdbx_strand_id
1 'polypeptide(L)'
;MLFGFVIGPTDPGALRAQARWAQAQGFNVLFLDDEPGAPRGLDPLESAAYAGAVTETIGLVATAAATHAEPFHLSNRFSALDWGTRGRAGWLVTVDPSASRASAYSASVPASGPAARREADAVVDAARRLWDSWEDGALIADSTTGRFLDRDRLHYVDAGGELFRIRGPALMPRPPQGQVPVFARDPLVEADVRVVRTPQPGAFVELEPSSDLPGPGVGGVLLRPAPGLEARLAELRASGTLVPPRPGRTLRDQLGLLRPAGRYTEARS
;
A
#
# COMPACT_ATOMS: atom_id res chain seq x y z
N MET A 1 -9.84 -13.94 -10.38
CA MET A 1 -10.03 -12.48 -10.29
C MET A 1 -9.71 -12.07 -8.85
N LEU A 2 -9.04 -10.93 -8.62
CA LEU A 2 -8.66 -10.51 -7.27
C LEU A 2 -9.78 -9.74 -6.60
N PHE A 3 -9.99 -9.96 -5.31
CA PHE A 3 -11.05 -9.29 -4.54
C PHE A 3 -10.50 -8.52 -3.34
N GLY A 4 -10.97 -7.28 -3.17
CA GLY A 4 -10.67 -6.42 -2.03
C GLY A 4 -11.87 -6.22 -1.09
N PHE A 5 -11.63 -5.89 0.18
CA PHE A 5 -12.63 -5.49 1.18
C PHE A 5 -12.25 -4.15 1.83
N VAL A 6 -13.18 -3.21 2.02
CA VAL A 6 -12.91 -1.91 2.66
C VAL A 6 -13.45 -1.89 4.09
N ILE A 7 -12.61 -1.53 5.06
CA ILE A 7 -13.01 -1.30 6.46
C ILE A 7 -12.72 0.16 6.81
N GLY A 8 -13.73 0.83 7.37
CA GLY A 8 -13.57 2.15 8.02
C GLY A 8 -13.14 2.02 9.48
N PRO A 9 -12.97 3.12 10.21
CA PRO A 9 -12.40 3.06 11.54
C PRO A 9 -13.31 2.32 12.53
N THR A 10 -12.74 1.34 13.24
CA THR A 10 -13.46 0.43 14.14
C THR A 10 -12.67 0.21 15.44
N ASP A 11 -13.31 -0.33 16.48
CA ASP A 11 -12.56 -0.80 17.66
C ASP A 11 -11.67 -2.01 17.28
N PRO A 12 -10.56 -2.26 18.01
CA PRO A 12 -9.63 -3.34 17.69
C PRO A 12 -10.26 -4.74 17.60
N GLY A 13 -11.34 -5.00 18.37
CA GLY A 13 -12.05 -6.28 18.35
C GLY A 13 -12.77 -6.50 17.03
N ALA A 14 -13.49 -5.50 16.56
CA ALA A 14 -14.16 -5.51 15.26
C ALA A 14 -13.15 -5.63 14.10
N LEU A 15 -12.06 -4.85 14.13
CA LEU A 15 -11.00 -4.94 13.12
C LEU A 15 -10.41 -6.35 13.01
N ARG A 16 -10.10 -6.99 14.15
CA ARG A 16 -9.61 -8.37 14.18
C ARG A 16 -10.60 -9.33 13.53
N ALA A 17 -11.88 -9.24 13.91
CA ALA A 17 -12.91 -10.13 13.41
C ALA A 17 -13.09 -9.99 11.90
N GLN A 18 -13.14 -8.75 11.41
CA GLN A 18 -13.31 -8.45 9.99
C GLN A 18 -12.10 -8.86 9.15
N ALA A 19 -10.87 -8.59 9.62
CA ALA A 19 -9.65 -8.99 8.90
C ALA A 19 -9.54 -10.52 8.76
N ARG A 20 -9.84 -11.26 9.84
CA ARG A 20 -9.86 -12.73 9.82
C ARG A 20 -10.98 -13.27 8.95
N TRP A 21 -12.17 -12.69 9.04
CA TRP A 21 -13.30 -13.06 8.20
C TRP A 21 -12.97 -12.85 6.72
N ALA A 22 -12.44 -11.68 6.34
CA ALA A 22 -12.09 -11.38 4.96
C ALA A 22 -11.05 -12.38 4.41
N GLN A 23 -10.01 -12.68 5.17
CA GLN A 23 -9.04 -13.72 4.77
C GLN A 23 -9.70 -15.10 4.63
N ALA A 24 -10.54 -15.50 5.59
CA ALA A 24 -11.25 -16.79 5.55
C ALA A 24 -12.23 -16.88 4.37
N GLN A 25 -12.79 -15.75 3.95
CA GLN A 25 -13.62 -15.67 2.76
C GLN A 25 -12.79 -15.71 1.46
N GLY A 26 -11.46 -15.62 1.52
CA GLY A 26 -10.58 -15.68 0.36
C GLY A 26 -10.35 -14.34 -0.34
N PHE A 27 -10.63 -13.21 0.33
CA PHE A 27 -10.22 -11.91 -0.19
C PHE A 27 -8.70 -11.82 -0.28
N ASN A 28 -8.21 -11.19 -1.34
CA ASN A 28 -6.77 -11.01 -1.59
C ASN A 28 -6.25 -9.75 -0.91
N VAL A 29 -7.08 -8.72 -0.79
CA VAL A 29 -6.67 -7.42 -0.25
C VAL A 29 -7.70 -6.89 0.74
N LEU A 30 -7.21 -6.29 1.81
CA LEU A 30 -8.00 -5.49 2.74
C LEU A 30 -7.55 -4.04 2.63
N PHE A 31 -8.45 -3.18 2.19
CA PHE A 31 -8.29 -1.73 2.17
C PHE A 31 -8.73 -1.17 3.51
N LEU A 32 -7.78 -0.53 4.20
CA LEU A 32 -8.00 0.20 5.43
C LEU A 32 -8.01 1.67 5.02
N ASP A 33 -9.21 2.22 4.92
CA ASP A 33 -9.43 3.50 4.26
C ASP A 33 -10.09 4.48 5.23
N ASP A 34 -9.68 5.74 5.15
CA ASP A 34 -10.24 6.86 5.92
C ASP A 34 -11.05 7.75 4.97
N GLU A 35 -12.12 7.17 4.41
CA GLU A 35 -12.99 7.85 3.46
C GLU A 35 -13.67 9.08 4.12
N PRO A 36 -13.75 10.23 3.41
CA PRO A 36 -14.41 11.41 3.93
C PRO A 36 -15.86 11.13 4.40
N GLY A 37 -16.14 11.40 5.67
CA GLY A 37 -17.45 11.19 6.29
C GLY A 37 -17.58 9.88 7.08
N ALA A 38 -16.56 9.01 7.09
CA ALA A 38 -16.49 7.91 8.04
C ALA A 38 -16.29 8.43 9.47
N PRO A 39 -16.83 7.75 10.51
CA PRO A 39 -16.51 8.07 11.90
C PRO A 39 -15.00 8.01 12.13
N ARG A 40 -14.43 8.98 12.86
CA ARG A 40 -13.00 8.95 13.20
C ARG A 40 -12.68 7.70 14.03
N GLY A 41 -11.59 7.03 13.70
CA GLY A 41 -11.04 5.97 14.54
C GLY A 41 -9.55 5.78 14.29
N LEU A 42 -9.07 4.54 14.35
CA LEU A 42 -7.65 4.25 14.27
C LEU A 42 -7.05 4.68 12.92
N ASP A 43 -5.82 5.17 12.97
CA ASP A 43 -5.02 5.45 11.78
C ASP A 43 -4.95 4.21 10.88
N PRO A 44 -5.14 4.34 9.55
CA PRO A 44 -5.16 3.19 8.64
C PRO A 44 -3.89 2.36 8.67
N LEU A 45 -2.72 2.99 8.83
CA LEU A 45 -1.45 2.28 8.86
C LEU A 45 -1.30 1.47 10.16
N GLU A 46 -1.67 2.06 11.30
CA GLU A 46 -1.69 1.33 12.58
C GLU A 46 -2.71 0.19 12.57
N SER A 47 -3.87 0.41 11.93
CA SER A 47 -4.85 -0.64 11.69
C SER A 47 -4.28 -1.77 10.82
N ALA A 48 -3.46 -1.44 9.82
CA ALA A 48 -2.81 -2.41 8.96
C ALA A 48 -1.77 -3.22 9.72
N ALA A 49 -0.97 -2.57 10.59
CA ALA A 49 -0.03 -3.26 11.44
C ALA A 49 -0.75 -4.27 12.37
N TYR A 50 -1.84 -3.86 13.00
CA TYR A 50 -2.65 -4.74 13.85
C TYR A 50 -3.28 -5.90 13.06
N ALA A 51 -3.91 -5.60 11.92
CA ALA A 51 -4.48 -6.62 11.03
C ALA A 51 -3.41 -7.61 10.53
N GLY A 52 -2.20 -7.11 10.26
CA GLY A 52 -1.03 -7.89 9.88
C GLY A 52 -0.62 -8.93 10.91
N ALA A 53 -0.69 -8.60 12.19
CA ALA A 53 -0.36 -9.52 13.27
C ALA A 53 -1.40 -10.65 13.45
N VAL A 54 -2.64 -10.46 12.97
CA VAL A 54 -3.76 -11.42 13.17
C VAL A 54 -4.20 -12.13 11.90
N THR A 55 -3.48 -11.92 10.79
CA THR A 55 -3.70 -12.51 9.47
C THR A 55 -2.39 -13.02 8.88
N GLU A 56 -2.46 -13.90 7.87
CA GLU A 56 -1.30 -14.62 7.35
C GLU A 56 -1.07 -14.42 5.84
N THR A 57 -2.14 -14.22 5.06
CA THR A 57 -2.08 -14.26 3.60
C THR A 57 -2.70 -13.04 2.93
N ILE A 58 -3.70 -12.39 3.54
CA ILE A 58 -4.36 -11.23 2.93
C ILE A 58 -3.41 -10.02 2.86
N GLY A 59 -3.42 -9.31 1.73
CA GLY A 59 -2.75 -8.02 1.56
C GLY A 59 -3.42 -6.91 2.35
N LEU A 60 -2.65 -5.93 2.82
CA LEU A 60 -3.10 -4.86 3.70
C LEU A 60 -2.73 -3.52 3.07
N VAL A 61 -3.72 -2.88 2.43
CA VAL A 61 -3.55 -1.60 1.76
C VAL A 61 -4.05 -0.50 2.69
N ALA A 62 -3.13 0.28 3.24
CA ALA A 62 -3.46 1.38 4.13
C ALA A 62 -3.51 2.69 3.34
N THR A 63 -4.55 3.48 3.58
CA THR A 63 -4.63 4.85 3.07
C THR A 63 -3.71 5.77 3.86
N ALA A 64 -2.90 6.56 3.15
CA ALA A 64 -2.17 7.66 3.75
C ALA A 64 -2.04 8.80 2.73
N ALA A 65 -2.33 10.02 3.18
CA ALA A 65 -2.16 11.19 2.35
C ALA A 65 -0.66 11.48 2.14
N ALA A 66 -0.27 11.76 0.90
CA ALA A 66 1.09 12.18 0.60
C ALA A 66 1.32 13.68 0.85
N THR A 67 0.27 14.48 0.73
CA THR A 67 0.32 15.92 1.03
C THR A 67 0.54 16.15 2.52
N HIS A 68 1.42 17.09 2.85
CA HIS A 68 1.75 17.52 4.21
C HIS A 68 2.45 16.47 5.08
N ALA A 69 2.67 15.26 4.55
CA ALA A 69 3.44 14.23 5.22
C ALA A 69 4.93 14.48 5.04
N GLU A 70 5.73 14.21 6.07
CA GLU A 70 7.17 14.17 5.92
C GLU A 70 7.54 12.85 5.19
N PRO A 71 8.12 12.90 3.97
CA PRO A 71 8.26 11.72 3.12
C PRO A 71 9.21 10.67 3.68
N PHE A 72 10.25 11.06 4.43
CA PHE A 72 11.19 10.11 5.03
C PHE A 72 10.49 9.24 6.08
N HIS A 73 9.71 9.82 6.98
CA HIS A 73 8.93 9.09 7.97
C HIS A 73 7.83 8.24 7.33
N LEU A 74 7.12 8.78 6.33
CA LEU A 74 6.07 8.02 5.64
C LEU A 74 6.63 6.79 4.92
N SER A 75 7.74 6.96 4.19
CA SER A 75 8.45 5.86 3.52
C SER A 75 8.85 4.76 4.50
N ASN A 76 9.49 5.13 5.62
CA ASN A 76 9.95 4.17 6.63
C ASN A 76 8.78 3.44 7.33
N ARG A 77 7.67 4.14 7.59
CA ARG A 77 6.44 3.55 8.15
C ARG A 77 5.89 2.44 7.25
N PHE A 78 5.83 2.66 5.94
CA PHE A 78 5.42 1.61 4.99
C PHE A 78 6.44 0.49 4.83
N SER A 79 7.76 0.79 4.84
CA SER A 79 8.79 -0.27 4.85
C SER A 79 8.68 -1.17 6.08
N ALA A 80 8.46 -0.57 7.27
CA ALA A 80 8.29 -1.30 8.50
C ALA A 80 7.06 -2.20 8.47
N LEU A 81 5.93 -1.69 7.95
CA LEU A 81 4.73 -2.49 7.74
C LEU A 81 4.99 -3.65 6.76
N ASP A 82 5.72 -3.41 5.67
CA ASP A 82 6.02 -4.45 4.69
C ASP A 82 6.89 -5.56 5.27
N TRP A 83 7.94 -5.21 6.01
CA TRP A 83 8.75 -6.18 6.75
C TRP A 83 7.94 -6.94 7.80
N GLY A 84 7.17 -6.21 8.63
CA GLY A 84 6.35 -6.81 9.70
C GLY A 84 5.26 -7.75 9.18
N THR A 85 4.73 -7.47 7.98
CA THR A 85 3.69 -8.29 7.35
C THR A 85 4.25 -9.34 6.39
N ARG A 86 5.58 -9.40 6.21
CA ARG A 86 6.29 -10.29 5.27
C ARG A 86 5.88 -10.08 3.81
N GLY A 87 5.86 -8.82 3.40
CA GLY A 87 5.61 -8.44 2.01
C GLY A 87 4.14 -8.28 1.66
N ARG A 88 3.26 -8.01 2.63
CA ARG A 88 1.80 -7.89 2.39
C ARG A 88 1.29 -6.45 2.44
N ALA A 89 2.17 -5.47 2.63
CA ALA A 89 1.76 -4.07 2.72
C ALA A 89 1.46 -3.48 1.34
N GLY A 90 0.54 -2.54 1.28
CA GLY A 90 0.34 -1.63 0.16
C GLY A 90 -0.02 -0.24 0.66
N TRP A 91 0.26 0.78 -0.15
CA TRP A 91 -0.04 2.17 0.16
C TRP A 91 -1.08 2.71 -0.81
N LEU A 92 -2.28 3.02 -0.32
CA LEU A 92 -3.25 3.82 -1.09
C LEU A 92 -2.94 5.30 -0.87
N VAL A 93 -2.29 5.91 -1.85
CA VAL A 93 -1.93 7.33 -1.79
C VAL A 93 -3.14 8.20 -2.08
N THR A 94 -3.34 9.19 -1.21
CA THR A 94 -4.39 10.20 -1.36
C THR A 94 -3.81 11.61 -1.29
N VAL A 95 -4.58 12.55 -1.82
CA VAL A 95 -4.37 13.99 -1.62
C VAL A 95 -5.43 14.43 -0.63
N ASP A 96 -5.02 15.05 0.48
CA ASP A 96 -5.95 15.56 1.48
C ASP A 96 -6.57 16.89 1.03
N PRO A 97 -7.86 16.96 0.66
CA PRO A 97 -8.45 18.19 0.17
C PRO A 97 -8.81 19.19 1.30
N SER A 98 -8.63 18.81 2.57
CA SER A 98 -9.11 19.57 3.71
C SER A 98 -8.22 20.77 4.01
N ALA A 99 -8.71 21.97 3.69
CA ALA A 99 -8.03 23.22 4.05
C ALA A 99 -7.79 23.37 5.55
N SER A 100 -8.69 22.85 6.40
CA SER A 100 -8.51 22.91 7.87
C SER A 100 -7.39 21.98 8.34
N ARG A 101 -7.28 20.77 7.78
CA ARG A 101 -6.13 19.88 8.07
C ARG A 101 -4.84 20.46 7.52
N ALA A 102 -4.85 20.99 6.29
CA ALA A 102 -3.70 21.67 5.71
C ALA A 102 -3.17 22.80 6.60
N SER A 103 -4.07 23.61 7.18
CA SER A 103 -3.70 24.69 8.12
C SER A 103 -3.17 24.21 9.48
N ALA A 104 -3.45 22.97 9.86
CA ALA A 104 -2.91 22.35 11.07
C ALA A 104 -1.46 21.86 10.87
N TYR A 105 -1.03 21.68 9.62
CA TYR A 105 0.36 21.43 9.28
C TYR A 105 1.07 22.76 9.01
N SER A 106 2.40 22.78 9.12
CA SER A 106 3.23 23.93 8.72
C SER A 106 3.30 24.11 7.19
N ALA A 107 2.30 23.62 6.45
CA ALA A 107 2.35 23.43 5.01
C ALA A 107 2.29 24.76 4.24
N SER A 108 3.19 24.93 3.28
CA SER A 108 3.19 26.02 2.30
C SER A 108 2.41 25.69 1.02
N VAL A 109 2.04 24.41 0.83
CA VAL A 109 1.35 23.92 -0.36
C VAL A 109 -0.17 23.99 -0.15
N PRO A 110 -0.95 24.51 -1.12
CA PRO A 110 -2.41 24.49 -1.05
C PRO A 110 -2.97 23.07 -0.89
N ALA A 111 -4.05 22.91 -0.14
CA ALA A 111 -4.68 21.61 0.16
C ALA A 111 -5.18 20.84 -1.08
N SER A 112 -5.37 21.51 -2.23
CA SER A 112 -5.87 20.84 -3.42
C SER A 112 -5.35 21.47 -4.71
N GLY A 113 -5.60 20.77 -5.82
CA GLY A 113 -5.23 21.23 -7.16
C GLY A 113 -3.83 20.78 -7.60
N PRO A 114 -3.28 21.41 -8.65
CA PRO A 114 -2.04 20.95 -9.27
C PRO A 114 -0.83 20.94 -8.34
N ALA A 115 -0.76 21.85 -7.37
CA ALA A 115 0.36 21.90 -6.42
C ALA A 115 0.35 20.71 -5.45
N ALA A 116 -0.81 20.39 -4.88
CA ALA A 116 -1.01 19.22 -4.01
C ALA A 116 -0.68 17.90 -4.73
N ARG A 117 -1.02 17.79 -6.02
CA ARG A 117 -0.66 16.63 -6.83
C ARG A 117 0.83 16.51 -7.08
N ARG A 118 1.51 17.62 -7.43
CA ARG A 118 2.98 17.63 -7.57
C ARG A 118 3.69 17.24 -6.28
N GLU A 119 3.17 17.68 -5.14
CA GLU A 119 3.67 17.24 -3.84
C GLU A 119 3.50 15.73 -3.67
N ALA A 120 2.30 15.20 -3.92
CA ALA A 120 2.03 13.78 -3.81
C ALA A 120 2.97 12.92 -4.69
N ASP A 121 3.19 13.31 -5.95
CA ASP A 121 4.14 12.64 -6.85
C ASP A 121 5.57 12.70 -6.31
N ALA A 122 6.01 13.87 -5.83
CA ALA A 122 7.35 14.03 -5.26
C ALA A 122 7.54 13.14 -4.01
N VAL A 123 6.53 13.03 -3.15
CA VAL A 123 6.56 12.15 -1.96
C VAL A 123 6.63 10.68 -2.38
N VAL A 124 5.86 10.25 -3.39
CA VAL A 124 5.91 8.87 -3.91
C VAL A 124 7.28 8.55 -4.51
N ASP A 125 7.86 9.44 -5.33
CA ASP A 125 9.22 9.26 -5.88
C ASP A 125 10.27 9.19 -4.76
N ALA A 126 10.18 10.09 -3.77
CA ALA A 126 11.09 10.08 -2.63
C ALA A 126 10.99 8.77 -1.83
N ALA A 127 9.79 8.26 -1.58
CA ALA A 127 9.58 6.99 -0.90
C ALA A 127 10.18 5.81 -1.67
N ARG A 128 9.98 5.75 -3.00
CA ARG A 128 10.55 4.70 -3.85
C ARG A 128 12.07 4.72 -3.89
N ARG A 129 12.68 5.91 -4.00
CA ARG A 129 14.15 6.06 -3.91
C ARG A 129 14.68 5.62 -2.56
N LEU A 130 14.00 5.99 -1.47
CA LEU A 130 14.37 5.55 -0.12
C LEU A 130 14.30 4.03 0.02
N TRP A 131 13.26 3.38 -0.50
CA TRP A 131 13.17 1.91 -0.47
C TRP A 131 14.31 1.22 -1.22
N ASP A 132 14.80 1.83 -2.31
CA ASP A 132 15.95 1.33 -3.06
C ASP A 132 17.31 1.77 -2.50
N SER A 133 17.35 2.63 -1.47
CA SER A 133 18.62 3.12 -0.87
C SER A 133 19.46 2.02 -0.20
N TRP A 134 18.84 0.86 0.04
CA TRP A 134 19.51 -0.37 0.43
C TRP A 134 19.41 -1.34 -0.75
N GLU A 135 20.52 -1.91 -1.21
CA GLU A 135 20.44 -3.02 -2.16
C GLU A 135 19.98 -4.31 -1.47
N ASP A 136 19.51 -5.27 -2.27
CA ASP A 136 19.25 -6.62 -1.78
C ASP A 136 20.55 -7.24 -1.20
N GLY A 137 20.43 -7.85 -0.01
CA GLY A 137 21.57 -8.40 0.71
C GLY A 137 22.49 -7.38 1.39
N ALA A 138 22.10 -6.09 1.47
CA ALA A 138 22.84 -5.10 2.26
C ALA A 138 22.89 -5.49 3.75
N LEU A 139 21.78 -6.00 4.31
CA LEU A 139 21.77 -6.59 5.65
C LEU A 139 22.32 -8.02 5.57
N ILE A 140 23.46 -8.27 6.24
CA ILE A 140 24.13 -9.57 6.29
C ILE A 140 23.72 -10.32 7.56
N ALA A 141 23.79 -9.66 8.72
CA ALA A 141 23.46 -10.21 10.04
C ALA A 141 24.11 -11.59 10.35
N ASP A 142 25.39 -11.77 9.99
CA ASP A 142 26.12 -13.01 10.23
C ASP A 142 26.89 -12.96 11.56
N SER A 143 26.43 -13.75 12.54
CA SER A 143 27.03 -13.84 13.87
C SER A 143 28.36 -14.58 13.90
N THR A 144 28.67 -15.41 12.89
CA THR A 144 29.91 -16.18 12.83
C THR A 144 31.08 -15.33 12.35
N THR A 145 30.83 -14.44 11.38
CA THR A 145 31.84 -13.51 10.84
C THR A 145 31.80 -12.13 11.51
N GLY A 146 30.76 -11.84 12.31
CA GLY A 146 30.52 -10.53 12.92
C GLY A 146 30.10 -9.45 11.90
N ARG A 147 29.86 -9.82 10.63
CA ARG A 147 29.44 -8.89 9.59
C ARG A 147 27.95 -8.63 9.68
N PHE A 148 27.57 -7.42 10.07
CA PHE A 148 26.17 -7.03 10.16
C PHE A 148 25.64 -6.42 8.86
N LEU A 149 26.43 -5.60 8.17
CA LEU A 149 25.98 -4.71 7.10
C LEU A 149 27.06 -4.57 6.02
N ASP A 150 26.67 -4.65 4.75
CA ASP A 150 27.50 -4.25 3.61
C ASP A 150 27.30 -2.76 3.32
N ARG A 151 28.28 -1.93 3.67
CA ARG A 151 28.19 -0.47 3.53
C ARG A 151 28.20 -0.02 2.08
N ASP A 152 28.82 -0.80 1.19
CA ASP A 152 28.92 -0.43 -0.22
C ASP A 152 27.62 -0.70 -0.99
N ARG A 153 26.62 -1.27 -0.30
CA ARG A 153 25.24 -1.51 -0.77
C ARG A 153 24.23 -0.51 -0.19
N LEU A 154 24.72 0.58 0.40
CA LEU A 154 23.91 1.68 0.94
C LEU A 154 24.17 2.95 0.15
N HIS A 155 23.08 3.64 -0.19
CA HIS A 155 23.13 4.77 -1.11
C HIS A 155 22.40 5.99 -0.52
N TYR A 156 23.03 7.15 -0.63
CA TYR A 156 22.31 8.41 -0.47
C TYR A 156 21.40 8.62 -1.68
N VAL A 157 20.18 9.07 -1.42
CA VAL A 157 19.15 9.21 -2.45
C VAL A 157 19.03 10.62 -2.99
N ASP A 158 19.45 11.61 -2.19
CA ASP A 158 19.29 13.04 -2.45
C ASP A 158 17.95 13.37 -3.12
N ALA A 159 16.87 12.83 -2.54
CA ALA A 159 15.52 12.90 -3.09
C ALA A 159 14.84 14.23 -2.72
N GLY A 160 13.87 14.63 -3.55
CA GLY A 160 13.13 15.88 -3.39
C GLY A 160 13.53 16.95 -4.41
N GLY A 161 13.43 18.21 -4.01
CA GLY A 161 13.61 19.39 -4.88
C GLY A 161 13.17 20.65 -4.15
N GLU A 162 12.30 21.44 -4.78
CA GLU A 162 11.79 22.70 -4.22
C GLU A 162 10.90 22.50 -2.97
N LEU A 163 10.26 21.33 -2.83
CA LEU A 163 9.31 21.06 -1.76
C LEU A 163 9.98 20.58 -0.46
N PHE A 164 11.01 19.74 -0.58
CA PHE A 164 11.76 19.17 0.53
C PHE A 164 13.07 18.58 0.00
N ARG A 165 14.02 18.27 0.89
CA ARG A 165 15.26 17.58 0.55
C ARG A 165 15.56 16.47 1.54
N ILE A 166 15.72 15.24 1.05
CA ILE A 166 15.99 14.05 1.85
C ILE A 166 17.30 13.43 1.38
N ARG A 167 18.28 13.36 2.29
CA ARG A 167 19.59 12.78 1.98
C ARG A 167 19.55 11.24 1.91
N GLY A 168 18.77 10.60 2.78
CA GLY A 168 18.80 9.14 3.00
C GLY A 168 20.08 8.69 3.73
N PRO A 169 20.38 7.38 3.75
CA PRO A 169 19.55 6.26 3.28
C PRO A 169 18.30 6.05 4.16
N ALA A 170 17.41 5.12 3.78
CA ALA A 170 16.29 4.70 4.61
C ALA A 170 16.76 4.08 5.94
N LEU A 171 15.87 4.06 6.94
CA LEU A 171 16.17 3.49 8.26
C LEU A 171 16.19 1.96 8.27
N MET A 172 15.58 1.33 7.27
CA MET A 172 15.40 -0.11 7.19
C MET A 172 15.87 -0.66 5.85
N PRO A 173 16.22 -1.96 5.80
CA PRO A 173 16.55 -2.63 4.56
C PRO A 173 15.42 -2.55 3.55
N ARG A 174 15.79 -2.74 2.27
CA ARG A 174 14.87 -2.81 1.14
C ARG A 174 13.66 -3.69 1.47
N PRO A 175 12.41 -3.21 1.27
CA PRO A 175 11.21 -3.99 1.57
C PRO A 175 11.24 -5.38 0.89
N PRO A 176 10.63 -6.42 1.48
CA PRO A 176 10.52 -7.74 0.84
C PRO A 176 9.98 -7.68 -0.59
N GLN A 177 9.05 -6.75 -0.86
CA GLN A 177 8.47 -6.51 -2.18
C GLN A 177 9.36 -5.71 -3.14
N GLY A 178 10.61 -5.39 -2.76
CA GLY A 178 11.49 -4.46 -3.46
C GLY A 178 11.08 -3.01 -3.21
N GLN A 179 9.84 -2.70 -3.58
CA GLN A 179 9.14 -1.47 -3.26
C GLN A 179 7.70 -1.81 -2.85
N VAL A 180 7.17 -1.15 -1.82
CA VAL A 180 5.77 -1.35 -1.41
C VAL A 180 4.85 -0.94 -2.57
N PRO A 181 3.88 -1.77 -2.98
CA PRO A 181 2.91 -1.40 -4.01
C PRO A 181 2.17 -0.11 -3.68
N VAL A 182 2.23 0.85 -4.61
CA VAL A 182 1.49 2.10 -4.51
C VAL A 182 0.18 1.96 -5.31
N PHE A 183 -0.93 2.29 -4.67
CA PHE A 183 -2.27 2.35 -5.25
C PHE A 183 -2.71 3.81 -5.30
N ALA A 184 -3.40 4.22 -6.36
CA ALA A 184 -4.01 5.55 -6.42
C ALA A 184 -5.36 5.54 -7.11
N ARG A 185 -6.25 6.41 -6.62
CA ARG A 185 -7.51 6.78 -7.30
C ARG A 185 -7.32 7.96 -8.27
N ASP A 186 -6.42 8.89 -7.93
CA ASP A 186 -6.09 10.02 -8.80
C ASP A 186 -5.23 9.53 -9.97
N PRO A 187 -5.65 9.72 -11.23
CA PRO A 187 -4.92 9.24 -12.40
C PRO A 187 -3.58 9.97 -12.60
N LEU A 188 -3.41 11.15 -12.01
CA LEU A 188 -2.22 11.97 -12.17
C LEU A 188 -1.10 11.57 -11.20
N VAL A 189 -1.42 10.83 -10.13
CA VAL A 189 -0.39 10.36 -9.19
C VAL A 189 0.25 9.09 -9.73
N GLU A 190 1.58 9.00 -9.79
CA GLU A 190 2.23 7.75 -10.25
C GLU A 190 1.97 6.58 -9.28
N ALA A 191 1.47 5.44 -9.78
CA ALA A 191 1.19 4.27 -8.93
C ALA A 191 1.35 2.95 -9.69
N ASP A 192 1.57 1.86 -8.95
CA ASP A 192 1.61 0.49 -9.49
C ASP A 192 0.21 -0.02 -9.83
N VAL A 193 -0.82 0.39 -9.06
CA VAL A 193 -2.20 -0.06 -9.23
C VAL A 193 -3.16 1.12 -9.24
N ARG A 194 -4.12 1.10 -10.17
CA ARG A 194 -5.22 2.08 -10.23
C ARG A 194 -6.45 1.53 -9.56
N VAL A 195 -7.10 2.35 -8.74
CA VAL A 195 -8.42 2.06 -8.14
C VAL A 195 -9.44 2.99 -8.78
N VAL A 196 -10.40 2.42 -9.50
CA VAL A 196 -11.34 3.17 -10.37
C VAL A 196 -12.77 2.71 -10.13
N ARG A 197 -13.75 3.54 -10.53
CA ARG A 197 -15.18 3.17 -10.48
C ARG A 197 -15.68 2.56 -11.78
N THR A 198 -14.94 2.74 -12.88
CA THR A 198 -15.30 2.23 -14.20
C THR A 198 -14.27 1.18 -14.64
N PRO A 199 -14.69 0.06 -15.25
CA PRO A 199 -13.76 -0.99 -15.67
C PRO A 199 -12.69 -0.48 -16.62
N GLN A 200 -11.43 -0.76 -16.29
CA GLN A 200 -10.26 -0.43 -17.10
C GLN A 200 -9.24 -1.57 -17.03
N PRO A 201 -8.48 -1.85 -18.10
CA PRO A 201 -7.46 -2.89 -18.10
C PRO A 201 -6.45 -2.71 -16.97
N GLY A 202 -6.18 -3.78 -16.20
CA GLY A 202 -5.21 -3.79 -15.10
C GLY A 202 -5.64 -3.06 -13.82
N ALA A 203 -6.76 -2.34 -13.82
CA ALA A 203 -7.22 -1.57 -12.66
C ALA A 203 -8.05 -2.43 -11.69
N PHE A 204 -8.08 -2.02 -10.41
CA PHE A 204 -9.04 -2.48 -9.42
C PHE A 204 -10.33 -1.65 -9.54
N VAL A 205 -11.46 -2.32 -9.72
CA VAL A 205 -12.76 -1.67 -9.90
C VAL A 205 -13.55 -1.72 -8.60
N GLU A 206 -13.92 -0.57 -8.06
CA GLU A 206 -14.83 -0.47 -6.91
C GLU A 206 -16.27 -0.75 -7.34
N LEU A 207 -16.90 -1.73 -6.71
CA LEU A 207 -18.28 -2.15 -7.04
C LEU A 207 -19.12 -2.33 -5.78
N GLU A 208 -20.41 -2.06 -5.94
CA GLU A 208 -21.41 -2.53 -5.00
C GLU A 208 -21.62 -4.04 -5.18
N PRO A 209 -21.90 -4.80 -4.10
CA PRO A 209 -22.03 -6.26 -4.20
C PRO A 209 -23.10 -6.75 -5.18
N SER A 210 -24.12 -5.93 -5.47
CA SER A 210 -25.19 -6.24 -6.43
C SER A 210 -24.82 -5.93 -7.88
N SER A 211 -23.67 -5.31 -8.15
CA SER A 211 -23.24 -4.99 -9.51
C SER A 211 -22.73 -6.20 -10.27
N ASP A 212 -22.88 -6.18 -11.59
CA ASP A 212 -22.28 -7.18 -12.47
C ASP A 212 -20.75 -7.12 -12.39
N LEU A 213 -20.12 -8.30 -12.51
CA LEU A 213 -18.66 -8.33 -12.56
C LEU A 213 -18.18 -7.73 -13.88
N PRO A 214 -17.09 -6.95 -13.86
CA PRO A 214 -16.44 -6.48 -15.07
C PRO A 214 -15.96 -7.64 -15.93
N GLY A 215 -15.86 -7.38 -17.23
CA GLY A 215 -15.30 -8.31 -18.20
C GLY A 215 -13.82 -8.63 -17.95
N PRO A 216 -13.26 -9.57 -18.74
CA PRO A 216 -11.86 -9.97 -18.62
C PRO A 216 -10.92 -8.77 -18.83
N GLY A 217 -9.78 -8.77 -18.14
CA GLY A 217 -8.73 -7.76 -18.28
C GLY A 217 -8.64 -6.75 -17.13
N VAL A 218 -9.61 -6.69 -16.21
CA VAL A 218 -9.45 -5.91 -14.96
C VAL A 218 -8.46 -6.60 -14.00
N GLY A 219 -7.71 -5.81 -13.24
CA GLY A 219 -6.75 -6.32 -12.26
C GLY A 219 -7.42 -6.91 -11.00
N GLY A 220 -8.58 -6.37 -10.61
CA GLY A 220 -9.35 -6.86 -9.48
C GLY A 220 -10.67 -6.12 -9.27
N VAL A 221 -11.45 -6.55 -8.28
CA VAL A 221 -12.67 -5.89 -7.83
C VAL A 221 -12.61 -5.62 -6.34
N LEU A 222 -12.97 -4.41 -5.94
CA LEU A 222 -13.09 -4.01 -4.55
C LEU A 222 -14.58 -4.06 -4.17
N LEU A 223 -14.96 -4.97 -3.29
CA LEU A 223 -16.33 -5.10 -2.78
C LEU A 223 -16.44 -4.37 -1.44
N ARG A 224 -17.46 -3.52 -1.31
CA ARG A 224 -17.79 -2.90 -0.03
C ARG A 224 -18.65 -3.84 0.83
N PRO A 225 -18.53 -3.79 2.18
CA PRO A 225 -19.46 -4.48 3.05
C PRO A 225 -20.88 -3.94 2.86
N ALA A 226 -21.79 -4.77 2.35
CA ALA A 226 -23.21 -4.48 2.21
C ALA A 226 -24.05 -5.76 2.35
N PRO A 227 -25.37 -5.66 2.63
CA PRO A 227 -26.27 -6.82 2.63
C PRO A 227 -26.16 -7.63 1.34
N GLY A 228 -26.17 -8.96 1.45
CA GLY A 228 -26.04 -9.88 0.30
C GLY A 228 -24.61 -10.25 -0.11
N LEU A 229 -23.58 -9.64 0.50
CA LEU A 229 -22.18 -9.95 0.20
C LEU A 229 -21.85 -11.44 0.41
N GLU A 230 -22.34 -12.07 1.47
CA GLU A 230 -22.07 -13.50 1.73
C GLU A 230 -22.62 -14.42 0.64
N ALA A 231 -23.84 -14.17 0.17
CA ALA A 231 -24.44 -14.92 -0.93
C ALA A 231 -23.62 -14.75 -2.21
N ARG A 232 -23.21 -13.50 -2.51
CA ARG A 232 -22.34 -13.19 -3.64
C ARG A 232 -21.00 -13.93 -3.55
N LEU A 233 -20.37 -13.97 -2.38
CA LEU A 233 -19.12 -14.69 -2.17
C LEU A 233 -19.28 -16.20 -2.39
N ALA A 234 -20.42 -16.78 -1.99
CA ALA A 234 -20.72 -18.18 -2.26
C ALA A 234 -20.81 -18.47 -3.77
N GLU A 235 -21.49 -17.62 -4.54
CA GLU A 235 -21.56 -17.71 -6.00
C GLU A 235 -20.17 -17.59 -6.66
N LEU A 236 -19.37 -16.62 -6.21
CA LEU A 236 -18.01 -16.40 -6.74
C LEU A 236 -17.08 -17.57 -6.46
N ARG A 237 -17.24 -18.24 -5.32
CA ARG A 237 -16.51 -19.49 -5.03
C ARG A 237 -16.99 -20.65 -5.88
N ALA A 238 -18.30 -20.83 -6.00
CA ALA A 238 -18.88 -21.92 -6.80
C ALA A 238 -18.47 -21.83 -8.28
N SER A 239 -18.32 -20.61 -8.80
CA SER A 239 -17.81 -20.36 -10.17
C SER A 239 -16.29 -20.43 -10.32
N GLY A 240 -15.52 -20.55 -9.22
CA GLY A 240 -14.06 -20.53 -9.25
C GLY A 240 -13.45 -19.14 -9.53
N THR A 241 -14.26 -18.09 -9.52
CA THR A 241 -13.83 -16.72 -9.82
C THR A 241 -12.99 -16.11 -8.68
N LEU A 242 -13.36 -16.42 -7.44
CA LEU A 242 -12.66 -16.01 -6.22
C LEU A 242 -11.50 -16.97 -5.93
N VAL A 243 -10.27 -16.48 -6.07
CA VAL A 243 -9.05 -17.26 -5.83
C VAL A 243 -8.36 -16.75 -4.57
N PRO A 244 -8.36 -17.53 -3.47
CA PRO A 244 -7.76 -17.11 -2.21
C PRO A 244 -6.24 -16.84 -2.31
N PRO A 245 -5.71 -15.92 -1.49
CA PRO A 245 -4.26 -15.69 -1.42
C PRO A 245 -3.53 -16.92 -0.84
N ARG A 246 -2.31 -17.16 -1.33
CA ARG A 246 -1.47 -18.31 -0.92
C ARG A 246 -0.47 -17.90 0.16
N PRO A 247 -0.19 -18.76 1.16
CA PRO A 247 0.89 -18.54 2.11
C PRO A 247 2.25 -18.31 1.44
N GLY A 248 3.06 -17.42 2.03
CA GLY A 248 4.42 -17.12 1.57
C GLY A 248 4.50 -16.27 0.29
N ARG A 249 3.38 -15.81 -0.26
CA ARG A 249 3.34 -14.90 -1.41
C ARG A 249 3.21 -13.45 -0.95
N THR A 250 4.00 -12.57 -1.56
CA THR A 250 3.89 -11.12 -1.34
C THR A 250 2.61 -10.57 -1.97
N LEU A 251 2.21 -9.35 -1.59
CA LEU A 251 1.10 -8.66 -2.24
C LEU A 251 1.40 -8.48 -3.73
N ARG A 252 2.63 -8.11 -4.14
CA ARG A 252 3.04 -8.08 -5.55
C ARG A 252 2.79 -9.41 -6.27
N ASP A 253 3.19 -10.53 -5.67
CA ASP A 253 2.95 -11.86 -6.26
C ASP A 253 1.45 -12.14 -6.47
N GLN A 254 0.63 -11.77 -5.48
CA GLN A 254 -0.83 -11.96 -5.54
C GLN A 254 -1.46 -11.08 -6.62
N LEU A 255 -0.94 -9.87 -6.80
CA LEU A 255 -1.39 -8.92 -7.82
C LEU A 255 -0.82 -9.20 -9.22
N GLY A 256 0.12 -10.14 -9.35
CA GLY A 256 0.84 -10.37 -10.61
C GLY A 256 1.78 -9.22 -10.99
N LEU A 257 2.20 -8.40 -10.02
CA LEU A 257 3.13 -7.30 -10.23
C LEU A 257 4.57 -7.81 -10.17
N LEU A 258 5.42 -7.25 -11.03
CA LEU A 258 6.87 -7.49 -10.95
C LEU A 258 7.43 -6.86 -9.66
N ARG A 259 8.40 -7.54 -9.06
CA ARG A 259 9.27 -6.97 -8.04
C ARG A 259 10.28 -6.03 -8.73
N PRO A 260 10.28 -4.71 -8.47
CA PRO A 260 11.17 -3.78 -9.16
C PRO A 260 12.65 -4.10 -8.90
N ALA A 261 13.48 -3.96 -9.93
CA ALA A 261 14.94 -3.96 -9.75
C ALA A 261 15.36 -2.76 -8.89
N GLY A 262 16.44 -2.90 -8.12
CA GLY A 262 16.92 -1.80 -7.28
C GLY A 262 17.63 -0.77 -8.14
N ARG A 263 17.32 0.51 -7.94
CA ARG A 263 17.93 1.61 -8.71
C ARG A 263 19.47 1.57 -8.73
N TYR A 264 20.09 1.06 -7.68
CA TYR A 264 21.55 1.02 -7.52
C TYR A 264 22.17 -0.34 -7.85
N THR A 265 21.36 -1.35 -8.20
CA THR A 265 21.84 -2.71 -8.48
C THR A 265 22.65 -2.81 -9.79
N GLU A 266 22.36 -1.96 -10.78
CA GLU A 266 23.04 -1.96 -12.09
C GLU A 266 24.34 -1.13 -12.12
N ALA A 267 24.63 -0.31 -11.11
CA ALA A 267 25.83 0.53 -11.07
C ALA A 267 27.16 -0.25 -10.89
N ARG A 268 27.10 -1.59 -10.91
CA ARG A 268 28.20 -2.52 -10.63
C ARG A 268 28.49 -3.53 -11.76
N SER A 269 27.78 -3.46 -12.89
CA SER A 269 28.01 -4.30 -14.08
C SER A 269 28.94 -3.66 -15.09
#